data_AF-A0A397W8W9-F1
#
_entry.id   AF-A0A397W8W9-F1
#
_cell.length_a   1.000
_cell.length_b   1.000
_cell.length_c   1.000
_cell.angle_alpha   90.00
_cell.angle_beta   90.00
_cell.angle_gamma   90.00
#
_symmetry.space_group_name_H-M   'P 1'
#
loop_
_entity.id
_entity.type
_entity.pdbx_description
1 polymer ?
#
loop_
_entity_poly.entity_id
_entity_poly.type
_entity_poly.pdbx_seq_one_letter_code
_entity_poly.pdbx_strand_id
1 'polypeptide(L)'
;MCCSAPKWKEEIKSNKVTDHKFDFVDLDEFKYTSASGKITGKINYSFVFLVILKSVLIYIADIWTAGLLLIFDRWGSAIQPKIPFYVSKWIYIGCIFASFLLLAWDIRKAKKIYDSRDISYAFTNIIAYRAYTLKSYAHFCFFSKINNSRKMVDKIAFFVFFAFKGWKRLVFAEAPRQAINAITLYYLIQLNKKKQYLDISSYGDSVHRLAMATMAFSLFLFIFSFIKSVAAVILYIPLLCHIRGNLKEYCCFKIDKR
;
A
#
# COMPACT_ATOMS: atom_id res chain seq x y z
N MET A 1 -9.95 26.66 -20.73
CA MET A 1 -11.32 26.66 -20.14
C MET A 1 -11.33 25.85 -18.84
N CYS A 2 -10.95 26.45 -17.69
CA CYS A 2 -10.89 25.76 -16.38
C CYS A 2 -11.99 26.17 -15.39
N CYS A 3 -12.89 27.08 -15.77
CA CYS A 3 -13.82 27.76 -14.85
C CYS A 3 -15.28 27.29 -14.92
N SER A 4 -15.59 26.20 -15.63
CA SER A 4 -16.96 25.65 -15.68
C SER A 4 -17.16 24.56 -14.63
N ALA A 5 -18.40 24.46 -14.11
CA ALA A 5 -18.80 23.46 -13.12
C ALA A 5 -18.44 22.03 -13.58
N PRO A 6 -18.06 21.13 -12.65
CA PRO A 6 -17.76 19.75 -12.97
C PRO A 6 -19.00 18.99 -13.46
N LYS A 7 -18.97 18.54 -14.73
CA LYS A 7 -20.03 17.75 -15.37
C LYS A 7 -20.51 16.55 -14.53
N TRP A 8 -19.61 15.91 -13.77
CA TRP A 8 -19.97 14.76 -12.94
C TRP A 8 -20.80 15.15 -11.70
N LYS A 9 -20.67 16.38 -11.17
CA LYS A 9 -21.53 16.84 -10.06
C LYS A 9 -22.95 17.13 -10.52
N GLU A 10 -23.10 17.64 -11.74
CA GLU A 10 -24.42 17.78 -12.37
C GLU A 10 -25.07 16.41 -12.56
N GLU A 11 -24.29 15.42 -12.99
CA GLU A 11 -24.72 14.03 -13.17
C GLU A 11 -25.14 13.36 -11.84
N ILE A 12 -24.45 13.65 -10.73
CA ILE A 12 -24.89 13.22 -9.38
C ILE A 12 -26.26 13.79 -9.06
N LYS A 13 -26.45 15.09 -9.29
CA LYS A 13 -27.68 15.81 -8.96
C LYS A 13 -28.84 15.36 -9.85
N SER A 14 -28.59 15.05 -11.12
CA SER A 14 -29.62 14.59 -12.06
C SER A 14 -30.02 13.13 -11.85
N ASN A 15 -29.07 12.24 -11.61
CA ASN A 15 -29.33 10.79 -11.61
C ASN A 15 -29.76 10.24 -10.24
N LYS A 16 -29.85 11.06 -9.18
CA LYS A 16 -30.11 10.60 -7.80
C LYS A 16 -29.33 9.30 -7.50
N VAL A 17 -28.03 9.27 -7.81
CA VAL A 17 -27.21 8.07 -7.57
C VAL A 17 -27.26 7.79 -6.08
N THR A 18 -28.07 6.82 -5.69
CA THR A 18 -28.27 6.41 -4.31
C THR A 18 -27.05 5.62 -3.87
N ASP A 19 -26.55 5.88 -2.67
CA ASP A 19 -25.46 5.10 -2.09
C ASP A 19 -25.80 3.60 -2.15
N HIS A 20 -25.00 2.82 -2.88
CA HIS A 20 -25.25 1.39 -3.06
C HIS A 20 -24.70 0.61 -1.87
N LYS A 21 -25.58 -0.10 -1.16
CA LYS A 21 -25.22 -0.99 -0.05
C LYS A 21 -25.14 -2.44 -0.50
N PHE A 22 -24.28 -3.21 0.14
CA PHE A 22 -24.17 -4.66 -0.08
C PHE A 22 -25.47 -5.42 0.20
N ASP A 23 -26.38 -4.86 0.99
CA ASP A 23 -27.66 -5.51 1.33
C ASP A 23 -28.63 -5.62 0.14
N PHE A 24 -28.39 -4.85 -0.93
CA PHE A 24 -29.27 -4.81 -2.12
C PHE A 24 -28.68 -5.50 -3.35
N VAL A 25 -27.51 -6.14 -3.23
CA VAL A 25 -26.79 -6.73 -4.36
C VAL A 25 -26.50 -8.19 -4.07
N ASP A 26 -26.94 -9.08 -4.96
CA ASP A 26 -26.53 -10.48 -4.90
C ASP A 26 -25.10 -10.63 -5.45
N LEU A 27 -24.16 -10.93 -4.56
CA LEU A 27 -22.74 -11.04 -4.90
C LEU A 27 -22.42 -12.33 -5.66
N ASP A 28 -23.28 -13.34 -5.58
CA ASP A 28 -23.02 -14.64 -6.18
C ASP A 28 -23.14 -14.62 -7.71
N GLU A 29 -23.91 -13.68 -8.26
CA GLU A 29 -24.03 -13.43 -9.69
C GLU A 29 -22.68 -13.04 -10.33
N PHE A 30 -21.78 -12.42 -9.56
CA PHE A 30 -20.51 -11.93 -10.06
C PHE A 30 -19.41 -12.98 -10.13
N LYS A 31 -19.67 -14.22 -9.65
CA LYS A 31 -18.70 -15.31 -9.72
C LYS A 31 -18.39 -15.66 -11.18
N TYR A 32 -17.12 -15.95 -11.47
CA TYR A 32 -16.72 -16.37 -12.82
C TYR A 32 -17.41 -17.68 -13.22
N THR A 33 -18.19 -17.65 -14.30
CA THR A 33 -18.90 -18.83 -14.83
C THR A 33 -18.00 -19.68 -15.74
N SER A 34 -17.14 -19.06 -16.54
CA SER A 34 -16.21 -19.74 -17.46
C SER A 34 -15.06 -20.45 -16.73
N ALA A 35 -14.66 -21.63 -17.22
CA ALA A 35 -13.61 -22.45 -16.63
C ALA A 35 -12.25 -21.72 -16.55
N SER A 36 -11.84 -21.01 -17.61
CA SER A 36 -10.62 -20.19 -17.61
C SER A 36 -10.72 -19.04 -16.61
N GLY A 37 -11.87 -18.36 -16.55
CA GLY A 37 -12.15 -17.30 -15.57
C GLY A 37 -12.11 -17.79 -14.12
N LYS A 38 -12.58 -19.01 -13.83
CA LYS A 38 -12.51 -19.61 -12.49
C LYS A 38 -11.07 -19.84 -12.03
N ILE A 39 -10.19 -20.32 -12.91
CA ILE A 39 -8.78 -20.57 -12.58
C ILE A 39 -8.07 -19.23 -12.30
N THR A 40 -8.17 -18.27 -13.22
CA THR A 40 -7.57 -16.94 -13.03
C THR A 40 -8.12 -16.22 -11.80
N GLY A 41 -9.43 -16.31 -11.57
CA GLY A 41 -10.08 -15.73 -10.39
C GLY A 41 -9.54 -16.32 -9.09
N LYS A 42 -9.41 -17.65 -9.00
CA LYS A 42 -8.85 -18.34 -7.82
C LYS A 42 -7.37 -18.02 -7.59
N ILE A 43 -6.56 -17.93 -8.64
CA ILE A 43 -5.14 -17.54 -8.54
C ILE A 43 -5.04 -16.13 -7.98
N ASN A 44 -5.75 -15.17 -8.58
CA ASN A 44 -5.72 -13.78 -8.12
C ASN A 44 -6.29 -13.62 -6.70
N TYR A 45 -7.28 -14.43 -6.34
CA TYR A 45 -7.81 -14.49 -4.98
C TYR A 45 -6.75 -14.98 -3.99
N SER A 46 -5.99 -16.03 -4.32
CA SER A 46 -4.86 -16.52 -3.50
C SER A 46 -3.81 -15.43 -3.28
N PHE A 47 -3.50 -14.64 -4.30
CA PHE A 47 -2.57 -13.50 -4.18
C PHE A 47 -3.02 -12.46 -3.14
N VAL A 48 -4.33 -12.27 -2.92
CA VAL A 48 -4.82 -11.38 -1.86
C VAL A 48 -4.34 -11.85 -0.49
N PHE A 49 -4.42 -13.16 -0.21
CA PHE A 49 -3.92 -13.74 1.04
C PHE A 49 -2.42 -13.56 1.19
N LEU A 50 -1.63 -13.78 0.12
CA LEU A 50 -0.18 -13.58 0.16
C LEU A 50 0.20 -12.12 0.47
N VAL A 51 -0.51 -11.15 -0.11
CA VAL A 51 -0.28 -9.73 0.17
C VAL A 51 -0.64 -9.37 1.61
N ILE A 52 -1.71 -9.93 2.15
CA ILE A 52 -2.12 -9.71 3.54
C ILE A 52 -1.12 -10.37 4.50
N LEU A 53 -0.74 -11.62 4.25
CA LEU A 53 0.27 -12.35 5.02
C LEU A 53 1.60 -11.60 5.04
N LYS A 54 2.10 -11.16 3.88
CA LYS A 54 3.28 -10.29 3.79
C LYS A 54 3.14 -9.06 4.68
N SER A 55 1.98 -8.38 4.64
CA SER A 55 1.75 -7.19 5.46
C SER A 55 1.81 -7.50 6.96
N VAL A 56 1.25 -8.63 7.40
CA VAL A 56 1.29 -9.07 8.80
C VAL A 56 2.72 -9.42 9.23
N LEU A 57 3.45 -10.17 8.40
CA LEU A 57 4.85 -10.55 8.67
C LEU A 57 5.76 -9.34 8.85
N ILE A 58 5.56 -8.27 8.07
CA ILE A 58 6.32 -7.02 8.22
C ILE A 58 6.08 -6.41 9.61
N TYR A 59 4.84 -6.39 10.10
CA TYR A 59 4.55 -5.86 11.44
C TYR A 59 5.10 -6.76 12.56
N ILE A 60 5.10 -8.08 12.38
CA ILE A 60 5.75 -9.00 13.33
C ILE A 60 7.26 -8.75 13.37
N ALA A 61 7.91 -8.59 12.21
CA ALA A 61 9.32 -8.26 12.13
C ALA A 61 9.65 -6.89 12.79
N ASP A 62 8.75 -5.92 12.69
CA ASP A 62 8.87 -4.63 13.38
C ASP A 62 8.81 -4.79 14.90
N ILE A 63 7.88 -5.60 15.43
CA ILE A 63 7.79 -5.88 16.88
C ILE A 63 9.06 -6.58 17.36
N TRP A 64 9.54 -7.57 16.61
CA TRP A 64 10.79 -8.28 16.91
C TRP A 64 11.98 -7.32 16.96
N THR A 65 12.09 -6.42 15.98
CA THR A 65 13.15 -5.40 15.92
C THR A 65 13.04 -4.42 17.09
N ALA A 66 11.83 -3.98 17.45
CA ALA A 66 11.62 -3.12 18.60
C ALA A 66 12.03 -3.79 19.91
N GLY A 67 11.68 -5.07 20.11
CA GLY A 67 12.07 -5.84 21.29
C GLY A 67 13.59 -5.98 21.43
N LEU A 68 14.30 -6.27 20.34
CA LEU A 68 15.76 -6.33 20.33
C LEU A 68 16.42 -5.00 20.69
N LEU A 69 15.91 -3.90 20.17
CA LEU A 69 16.46 -2.56 20.43
C LEU A 69 16.14 -2.05 21.84
N LEU A 70 14.96 -2.37 22.37
CA LEU A 70 14.50 -1.88 23.68
C LEU A 70 15.04 -2.71 24.86
N ILE A 71 15.05 -4.04 24.73
CA ILE A 71 15.38 -4.94 25.84
C ILE A 71 16.86 -5.31 25.81
N PHE A 72 17.39 -5.61 24.63
CA PHE A 72 18.73 -6.19 24.47
C PHE A 72 19.79 -5.20 24.00
N ASP A 73 19.40 -3.94 23.74
CA ASP A 73 20.28 -2.87 23.26
C ASP A 73 21.22 -3.30 22.12
N ARG A 74 20.71 -4.14 21.20
CA ARG A 74 21.48 -4.71 20.10
C ARG A 74 20.68 -4.81 18.81
N TRP A 75 21.39 -4.86 17.69
CA TRP A 75 20.80 -5.14 16.38
C TRP A 75 20.58 -6.64 16.19
N GLY A 76 19.45 -7.00 15.58
CA GLY A 76 19.15 -8.38 15.18
C GLY A 76 19.82 -8.81 13.88
N SER A 77 20.30 -7.86 13.09
CA SER A 77 21.06 -8.12 11.87
C SER A 77 22.54 -8.27 12.16
N ALA A 78 23.21 -9.17 11.44
CA ALA A 78 24.67 -9.30 11.48
C ALA A 78 25.38 -8.00 11.08
N ILE A 79 24.72 -7.16 10.29
CA ILE A 79 25.17 -5.82 9.90
C ILE A 79 24.64 -4.79 10.90
N GLN A 80 25.55 -4.05 11.52
CA GLN A 80 25.19 -2.90 12.35
C GLN A 80 25.10 -1.62 11.50
N PRO A 81 24.10 -0.75 11.72
CA PRO A 81 24.03 0.55 11.08
C PRO A 81 25.27 1.40 11.37
N LYS A 82 25.68 2.19 10.38
CA LYS A 82 26.84 3.09 10.52
C LYS A 82 26.59 4.23 11.51
N ILE A 83 25.33 4.65 11.64
CA ILE A 83 24.91 5.72 12.55
C ILE A 83 25.04 5.22 14.00
N PRO A 84 25.50 6.06 14.95
CA PRO A 84 25.61 5.67 16.35
C PRO A 84 24.36 4.97 16.88
N PHE A 85 24.56 3.90 17.66
CA PHE A 85 23.48 3.06 18.17
C PHE A 85 22.40 3.89 18.88
N TYR A 86 22.82 4.85 19.71
CA TYR A 86 21.92 5.72 20.46
C TYR A 86 20.92 6.46 19.55
N VAL A 87 21.39 7.07 18.46
CA VAL A 87 20.54 7.85 17.54
C VAL A 87 19.66 6.91 16.70
N SER A 88 20.26 5.87 16.13
CA SER A 88 19.55 4.94 15.25
C SER A 88 18.47 4.13 15.98
N LYS A 89 18.71 3.75 17.24
CA LYS A 89 17.73 3.09 18.12
C LYS A 89 16.43 3.90 18.22
N TRP A 90 16.53 5.18 18.61
CA TRP A 90 15.35 6.02 18.80
C TRP A 90 14.63 6.35 17.49
N ILE A 91 15.35 6.50 16.38
CA ILE A 91 14.73 6.67 15.06
C ILE A 91 13.92 5.43 14.68
N TYR A 92 14.50 4.22 14.82
CA TYR A 92 13.79 2.98 14.50
C TYR A 92 12.54 2.79 15.37
N ILE A 93 12.66 3.00 16.69
CA ILE A 93 11.53 2.89 17.62
C ILE A 93 10.45 3.92 17.27
N GLY A 94 10.82 5.18 17.00
CA GLY A 94 9.89 6.22 16.61
C GLY A 94 9.13 5.87 15.31
N CYS A 95 9.83 5.36 14.30
CA CYS A 95 9.21 4.90 13.06
C CYS A 95 8.27 3.70 13.25
N ILE A 96 8.67 2.72 14.08
CA ILE A 96 7.82 1.56 14.40
C ILE A 96 6.55 2.03 15.11
N PHE A 97 6.68 2.89 16.12
CA PHE A 97 5.55 3.44 16.85
C PHE A 97 4.60 4.23 15.93
N ALA A 98 5.15 5.11 15.09
CA ALA A 98 4.36 5.86 14.10
C ALA A 98 3.62 4.92 13.11
N SER A 99 4.27 3.84 12.67
CA SER A 99 3.67 2.81 11.81
C SER A 99 2.44 2.17 12.47
N PHE A 100 2.56 1.76 13.74
CA PHE A 100 1.46 1.15 14.50
C PHE A 100 0.33 2.15 14.79
N LEU A 101 0.66 3.41 15.09
CA LEU A 101 -0.35 4.45 15.31
C LEU A 101 -1.17 4.71 14.03
N LEU A 102 -0.51 4.82 12.88
CA LEU A 102 -1.16 4.98 11.58
C LEU A 102 -2.01 3.75 11.23
N LEU A 103 -1.50 2.54 11.49
CA LEU A 103 -2.26 1.31 11.29
C LEU A 103 -3.53 1.29 12.15
N ALA A 104 -3.43 1.58 13.44
CA ALA A 104 -4.56 1.60 14.35
C ALA A 104 -5.62 2.62 13.92
N TRP A 105 -5.18 3.79 13.46
CA TRP A 105 -6.05 4.82 12.92
C TRP A 105 -6.79 4.37 11.65
N ASP A 106 -6.08 3.75 10.72
CA ASP A 106 -6.68 3.24 9.47
C ASP A 106 -7.64 2.08 9.73
N ILE A 107 -7.34 1.19 10.69
CA ILE A 107 -8.24 0.11 11.12
C ILE A 107 -9.53 0.70 11.73
N ARG A 108 -9.43 1.69 12.62
CA ARG A 108 -10.63 2.34 13.20
C ARG A 108 -11.53 2.93 12.11
N LYS A 109 -10.94 3.61 11.12
CA LYS A 109 -11.69 4.14 9.97
C LYS A 109 -12.29 3.05 9.09
N ALA A 110 -11.54 1.98 8.85
CA ALA A 110 -12.00 0.85 8.05
C ALA A 110 -13.14 0.11 8.72
N LYS A 111 -13.12 -0.04 10.05
CA LYS A 111 -14.21 -0.64 10.83
C LYS A 111 -15.51 0.13 10.65
N LYS A 112 -15.48 1.47 10.79
CA LYS A 112 -16.66 2.30 10.57
C LYS A 112 -17.25 2.15 9.15
N ILE A 113 -16.39 1.99 8.14
CA ILE A 113 -16.80 1.79 6.74
C ILE A 113 -17.35 0.37 6.52
N TYR A 114 -16.73 -0.63 7.14
CA TYR A 114 -17.21 -2.00 7.08
C TYR A 114 -18.60 -2.15 7.72
N ASP A 115 -18.84 -1.43 8.82
CA ASP A 115 -20.13 -1.42 9.50
C ASP A 115 -21.21 -0.67 8.71
N SER A 116 -20.83 0.31 7.86
CA SER A 116 -21.80 1.06 7.05
C SER A 116 -22.36 0.28 5.86
N ARG A 117 -21.68 -0.81 5.45
CA ARG A 117 -22.03 -1.68 4.31
C ARG A 117 -22.14 -0.96 2.95
N ASP A 118 -21.55 0.22 2.82
CA ASP A 118 -21.55 0.98 1.56
C ASP A 118 -20.45 0.48 0.61
N ILE A 119 -20.81 0.16 -0.63
CA ILE A 119 -19.94 -0.46 -1.62
C ILE A 119 -18.79 0.48 -2.03
N SER A 120 -19.09 1.75 -2.33
CA SER A 120 -18.09 2.73 -2.76
C SER A 120 -17.07 3.05 -1.68
N TYR A 121 -17.50 3.16 -0.42
CA TYR A 121 -16.58 3.35 0.71
C TYR A 121 -15.75 2.09 1.01
N ALA A 122 -16.35 0.90 0.93
CA ALA A 122 -15.64 -0.36 1.09
C ALA A 122 -14.54 -0.55 0.04
N PHE A 123 -14.84 -0.24 -1.23
CA PHE A 123 -13.89 -0.36 -2.33
C PHE A 123 -12.76 0.68 -2.25
N THR A 124 -13.05 1.91 -1.83
CA THR A 124 -12.05 2.99 -1.70
C THR A 124 -11.17 2.87 -0.43
N ASN A 125 -11.48 1.95 0.48
CA ASN A 125 -10.65 1.68 1.65
C ASN A 125 -9.91 0.35 1.52
N ILE A 126 -8.57 0.40 1.43
CA ILE A 126 -7.71 -0.79 1.28
C ILE A 126 -7.94 -1.83 2.39
N ILE A 127 -8.14 -1.40 3.64
CA ILE A 127 -8.36 -2.32 4.76
C ILE A 127 -9.78 -2.91 4.69
N ALA A 128 -10.80 -2.09 4.42
CA ALA A 128 -12.17 -2.58 4.27
C ALA A 128 -12.30 -3.52 3.07
N TYR A 129 -11.75 -3.15 1.92
CA TYR A 129 -11.62 -3.99 0.73
C TYR A 129 -11.03 -5.36 1.09
N ARG A 130 -9.89 -5.39 1.79
CA ARG A 130 -9.25 -6.64 2.21
C ARG A 130 -10.11 -7.45 3.18
N ALA A 131 -10.82 -6.80 4.09
CA ALA A 131 -11.71 -7.48 5.03
C ALA A 131 -12.89 -8.17 4.29
N TYR A 132 -13.51 -7.49 3.33
CA TYR A 132 -14.58 -8.07 2.51
C TYR A 132 -14.07 -9.20 1.60
N THR A 133 -12.93 -9.03 0.95
CA THR A 133 -12.37 -10.08 0.10
C THR A 133 -11.94 -11.30 0.91
N LEU A 134 -11.43 -11.13 2.13
CA LEU A 134 -11.14 -12.26 3.02
C LEU A 134 -12.40 -13.03 3.43
N LYS A 135 -13.53 -12.34 3.58
CA LYS A 135 -14.80 -12.94 4.01
C LYS A 135 -15.38 -13.87 2.96
N SER A 136 -15.37 -13.48 1.68
CA SER A 136 -15.83 -14.38 0.62
C SER A 136 -15.24 -14.09 -0.75
N TYR A 137 -15.10 -15.16 -1.54
CA TYR A 137 -14.69 -15.10 -2.94
C TYR A 137 -15.66 -14.27 -3.80
N ALA A 138 -16.95 -14.24 -3.47
CA ALA A 138 -17.96 -13.45 -4.18
C ALA A 138 -17.65 -11.94 -4.12
N HIS A 139 -17.26 -11.42 -2.95
CA HIS A 139 -16.83 -10.01 -2.82
C HIS A 139 -15.58 -9.72 -3.66
N PHE A 140 -14.63 -10.66 -3.71
CA PHE A 140 -13.45 -10.51 -4.57
C PHE A 140 -13.82 -10.46 -6.06
N CYS A 141 -14.68 -11.36 -6.53
CA CYS A 141 -15.15 -11.36 -7.92
C CYS A 141 -15.90 -10.07 -8.26
N PHE A 142 -16.80 -9.63 -7.39
CA PHE A 142 -17.54 -8.38 -7.52
C PHE A 142 -16.59 -7.18 -7.65
N PHE A 143 -15.64 -7.02 -6.73
CA PHE A 143 -14.67 -5.93 -6.81
C PHE A 143 -13.73 -6.05 -8.01
N SER A 144 -13.34 -7.25 -8.40
CA SER A 144 -12.53 -7.49 -9.61
C SER A 144 -13.27 -7.03 -10.86
N LYS A 145 -14.59 -7.29 -10.94
CA LYS A 145 -15.45 -6.84 -12.04
C LYS A 145 -15.52 -5.31 -12.10
N ILE A 146 -15.75 -4.64 -10.96
CA ILE A 146 -15.71 -3.17 -10.85
C ILE A 146 -14.34 -2.64 -11.30
N ASN A 147 -13.26 -3.27 -10.86
CA ASN A 147 -11.89 -2.85 -11.17
C ASN A 147 -11.58 -2.93 -12.68
N ASN A 148 -12.08 -3.96 -13.35
CA ASN A 148 -11.83 -4.25 -14.77
C ASN A 148 -12.70 -3.43 -15.73
N SER A 149 -13.89 -3.01 -15.33
CA SER A 149 -14.79 -2.21 -16.18
C SER A 149 -14.34 -0.74 -16.35
N ARG A 150 -13.30 -0.30 -15.62
CA ARG A 150 -12.89 1.12 -15.53
C ARG A 150 -12.30 1.68 -16.82
N LYS A 151 -12.71 2.92 -17.14
CA LYS A 151 -12.08 3.73 -18.20
C LYS A 151 -10.68 4.15 -17.77
N MET A 152 -9.79 4.47 -18.72
CA MET A 152 -8.39 4.82 -18.41
C MET A 152 -8.27 6.04 -17.49
N VAL A 153 -9.08 7.08 -17.69
CA VAL A 153 -9.10 8.26 -16.82
C VAL A 153 -9.48 7.88 -15.38
N ASP A 154 -10.47 7.00 -15.20
CA ASP A 154 -10.86 6.51 -13.87
C ASP A 154 -9.71 5.69 -13.25
N LYS A 155 -9.03 4.84 -14.02
CA LYS A 155 -7.87 4.06 -13.54
C LYS A 155 -6.77 4.98 -13.01
N ILE A 156 -6.47 6.08 -13.71
CA ILE A 156 -5.51 7.09 -13.26
C ILE A 156 -6.00 7.76 -11.97
N ALA A 157 -7.28 8.15 -11.90
CA ALA A 157 -7.85 8.76 -10.69
C ALA A 157 -7.74 7.84 -9.46
N PHE A 158 -8.07 6.56 -9.61
CA PHE A 158 -7.92 5.57 -8.56
C PHE A 158 -6.46 5.36 -8.16
N PHE A 159 -5.55 5.32 -9.13
CA PHE A 159 -4.11 5.20 -8.86
C PHE A 159 -3.63 6.38 -7.98
N VAL A 160 -3.96 7.61 -8.38
CA VAL A 160 -3.60 8.81 -7.60
C VAL A 160 -4.24 8.79 -6.22
N PHE A 161 -5.52 8.42 -6.13
CA PHE A 161 -6.24 8.34 -4.86
C PHE A 161 -5.62 7.33 -3.88
N PHE A 162 -5.29 6.12 -4.34
CA PHE A 162 -4.69 5.10 -3.49
C PHE A 162 -3.23 5.43 -3.12
N ALA A 163 -2.46 6.06 -4.02
CA ALA A 163 -1.12 6.54 -3.70
C ALA A 163 -1.16 7.61 -2.58
N PHE A 164 -2.08 8.57 -2.67
CA PHE A 164 -2.32 9.59 -1.63
C PHE A 164 -2.96 9.06 -0.34
N LYS A 165 -3.37 7.79 -0.29
CA LYS A 165 -3.83 7.19 0.96
C LYS A 165 -2.65 6.65 1.79
N GLY A 166 -1.61 6.14 1.13
CA GLY A 166 -0.45 5.49 1.77
C GLY A 166 0.75 6.39 2.06
N TRP A 167 0.81 7.62 1.52
CA TRP A 167 2.02 8.46 1.59
C TRP A 167 2.50 8.77 3.01
N LYS A 168 1.59 8.97 3.97
CA LYS A 168 1.97 9.30 5.36
C LYS A 168 2.82 8.19 5.97
N ARG A 169 2.40 6.95 5.80
CA ARG A 169 3.14 5.78 6.26
C ARG A 169 4.49 5.68 5.54
N LEU A 170 4.50 5.87 4.22
CA LEU A 170 5.72 5.82 3.42
C LEU A 170 6.75 6.86 3.88
N VAL A 171 6.32 8.10 4.14
CA VAL A 171 7.22 9.20 4.52
C VAL A 171 7.64 9.14 5.98
N PHE A 172 6.71 8.93 6.92
CA PHE A 172 7.02 9.03 8.35
C PHE A 172 7.51 7.73 8.97
N ALA A 173 7.02 6.57 8.51
CA ALA A 173 7.41 5.28 9.07
C ALA A 173 8.51 4.59 8.27
N GLU A 174 8.43 4.62 6.94
CA GLU A 174 9.36 3.85 6.10
C GLU A 174 10.60 4.66 5.70
N ALA A 175 10.47 5.94 5.32
CA ALA A 175 11.59 6.72 4.79
C ALA A 175 12.79 6.85 5.75
N PRO A 176 12.63 7.18 7.05
CA PRO A 176 13.77 7.33 7.94
C PRO A 176 14.51 6.00 8.14
N ARG A 177 13.76 4.89 8.26
CA ARG A 177 14.33 3.54 8.32
C ARG A 177 15.16 3.20 7.08
N GLN A 178 14.61 3.52 5.90
CA GLN A 178 15.26 3.23 4.64
C GLN A 178 16.46 4.14 4.35
N ALA A 179 16.47 5.37 4.88
CA ALA A 179 17.64 6.24 4.86
C ALA A 179 18.82 5.61 5.64
N ILE A 180 18.56 5.03 6.82
CA ILE A 180 19.58 4.34 7.60
C ILE A 180 20.11 3.11 6.87
N ASN A 181 19.20 2.30 6.30
CA ASN A 181 19.58 1.15 5.47
C ASN A 181 20.42 1.58 4.25
N ALA A 182 20.04 2.66 3.57
CA ALA A 182 20.75 3.18 2.40
C ALA A 182 22.18 3.65 2.75
N ILE A 183 22.33 4.43 3.81
CA ILE A 183 23.65 4.89 4.28
C ILE A 183 24.54 3.69 4.66
N THR A 184 23.96 2.70 5.34
CA THR A 184 24.68 1.50 5.77
C THR A 184 25.12 0.67 4.56
N LEU A 185 24.24 0.43 3.58
CA LEU A 185 24.58 -0.27 2.35
C LEU A 185 25.63 0.48 1.52
N TYR A 186 25.47 1.79 1.35
CA TYR A 186 26.45 2.63 0.64
C TYR A 186 27.84 2.50 1.27
N TYR A 187 27.92 2.56 2.60
CA TYR A 187 29.19 2.41 3.31
C TYR A 187 29.80 1.00 3.13
N LEU A 188 29.01 -0.06 3.20
CA LEU A 188 29.49 -1.43 2.99
C LEU A 188 30.04 -1.64 1.56
N ILE A 189 29.40 -1.04 0.56
CA ILE A 189 29.86 -1.07 -0.83
C ILE A 189 31.20 -0.33 -0.96
N GLN A 190 31.34 0.83 -0.32
CA GLN A 190 32.59 1.61 -0.36
C GLN A 190 33.77 0.95 0.38
N LEU A 191 33.49 0.16 1.41
CA LEU A 191 34.51 -0.61 2.12
C LEU A 191 35.08 -1.78 1.30
N ASN A 192 34.43 -2.16 0.20
CA ASN A 192 34.86 -3.27 -0.62
C ASN A 192 36.08 -2.90 -1.48
N LYS A 193 37.27 -3.17 -0.94
CA LYS A 193 38.57 -2.87 -1.57
C LYS A 193 38.78 -3.55 -2.93
N LYS A 194 38.02 -4.61 -3.25
CA LYS A 194 38.17 -5.37 -4.51
C LYS A 194 37.52 -4.70 -5.75
N LYS A 195 36.83 -3.57 -5.60
CA LYS A 195 36.09 -2.85 -6.68
C LYS A 195 35.09 -3.74 -7.46
N GLN A 196 34.75 -4.93 -6.95
CA GLN A 196 33.76 -5.84 -7.52
C GLN A 196 32.41 -5.60 -6.86
N TYR A 197 31.74 -4.52 -7.28
CA TYR A 197 30.50 -4.06 -6.66
C TYR A 197 29.34 -5.07 -6.76
N LEU A 198 29.35 -5.93 -7.78
CA LEU A 198 28.30 -6.92 -8.08
C LEU A 198 28.57 -8.31 -7.50
N ASP A 199 29.76 -8.56 -6.95
CA ASP A 199 30.10 -9.88 -6.43
C ASP A 199 29.68 -10.00 -4.96
N ILE A 200 28.52 -10.60 -4.73
CA ILE A 200 27.94 -10.83 -3.40
C ILE A 200 28.85 -11.73 -2.53
N SER A 201 29.70 -12.56 -3.15
CA SER A 201 30.62 -13.45 -2.42
C SER A 201 31.73 -12.69 -1.67
N SER A 202 31.98 -11.43 -2.05
CA SER A 202 33.00 -10.59 -1.43
C SER A 202 32.57 -9.96 -0.09
N TYR A 203 31.30 -10.07 0.28
CA TYR A 203 30.71 -9.41 1.46
C TYR A 203 30.50 -10.38 2.64
N GLY A 204 31.60 -10.94 3.16
CA GLY A 204 31.61 -11.71 4.42
C GLY A 204 30.83 -13.03 4.40
N ASP A 205 30.53 -13.55 5.59
CA ASP A 205 29.83 -14.83 5.76
C ASP A 205 28.41 -14.84 5.18
N SER A 206 27.87 -16.05 4.97
CA SER A 206 26.50 -16.27 4.44
C SER A 206 25.42 -15.47 5.16
N VAL A 207 25.54 -15.28 6.48
CA VAL A 207 24.59 -14.50 7.29
C VAL A 207 24.69 -13.00 7.00
N HIS A 208 25.91 -12.47 6.85
CA HIS A 208 26.13 -11.06 6.49
C HIS A 208 25.60 -10.76 5.08
N ARG A 209 25.84 -11.67 4.13
CA ARG A 209 25.30 -11.59 2.76
C ARG A 209 23.77 -11.56 2.74
N LEU A 210 23.12 -12.41 3.53
CA LEU A 210 21.67 -12.44 3.63
C LEU A 210 21.11 -11.16 4.26
N ALA A 211 21.77 -10.64 5.31
CA ALA A 211 21.40 -9.37 5.92
C ALA A 211 21.53 -8.20 4.92
N MET A 212 22.60 -8.17 4.13
CA MET A 212 22.78 -7.17 3.08
C MET A 212 21.69 -7.28 2.00
N ALA A 213 21.42 -8.49 1.51
CA ALA A 213 20.41 -8.73 0.48
C ALA A 213 19.00 -8.32 0.94
N THR A 214 18.65 -8.62 2.20
CA THR A 214 17.35 -8.23 2.78
C THR A 214 17.23 -6.72 2.97
N MET A 215 18.29 -6.04 3.44
CA MET A 215 18.33 -4.57 3.50
C MET A 215 18.17 -3.96 2.11
N ALA A 216 18.92 -4.43 1.10
CA ALA A 216 18.87 -3.93 -0.27
C ALA A 216 17.49 -4.16 -0.92
N PHE A 217 16.91 -5.35 -0.71
CA PHE A 217 15.56 -5.65 -1.18
C PHE A 217 14.51 -4.72 -0.54
N SER A 218 14.62 -4.46 0.76
CA SER A 218 13.71 -3.53 1.45
C SER A 218 13.82 -2.10 0.91
N LEU A 219 15.04 -1.65 0.60
CA LEU A 219 15.30 -0.34 0.01
C LEU A 219 14.74 -0.26 -1.41
N PHE A 220 14.91 -1.31 -2.22
CA PHE A 220 14.33 -1.41 -3.56
C PHE A 220 12.80 -1.28 -3.53
N LEU A 221 12.13 -2.02 -2.63
CA LEU A 221 10.68 -1.93 -2.47
C LEU A 221 10.21 -0.53 -2.05
N PHE A 222 10.99 0.14 -1.20
CA PHE A 222 10.73 1.52 -0.81
C PHE A 222 10.88 2.49 -1.98
N ILE A 223 11.97 2.41 -2.75
CA ILE A 223 12.20 3.25 -3.94
C ILE A 223 11.05 3.08 -4.93
N PHE A 224 10.63 1.84 -5.20
CA PHE A 224 9.50 1.57 -6.08
C PHE A 224 8.19 2.20 -5.57
N SER A 225 7.94 2.15 -4.26
CA SER A 225 6.77 2.77 -3.63
C SER A 225 6.84 4.30 -3.66
N PHE A 226 8.05 4.86 -3.49
CA PHE A 226 8.32 6.28 -3.58
C PHE A 226 8.09 6.81 -5.00
N ILE A 227 8.61 6.13 -6.02
CA ILE A 227 8.39 6.47 -7.43
C ILE A 227 6.89 6.49 -7.75
N LYS A 228 6.12 5.51 -7.26
CA LYS A 228 4.66 5.51 -7.43
C LYS A 228 3.99 6.72 -6.79
N SER A 229 4.44 7.13 -5.60
CA SER A 229 3.92 8.31 -4.91
C SER A 229 4.24 9.59 -5.69
N VAL A 230 5.46 9.73 -6.23
CA VAL A 230 5.86 10.87 -7.05
C VAL A 230 5.07 10.92 -8.36
N ALA A 231 4.94 9.77 -9.05
CA ALA A 231 4.12 9.67 -10.25
C ALA A 231 2.66 10.07 -10.00
N ALA A 232 2.11 9.71 -8.83
CA ALA A 232 0.77 10.13 -8.44
C ALA A 232 0.63 11.65 -8.25
N VAL A 233 1.64 12.32 -7.67
CA VAL A 233 1.66 13.79 -7.57
C VAL A 233 1.66 14.44 -8.95
N ILE A 234 2.49 13.95 -9.86
CA ILE A 234 2.58 14.49 -11.23
C ILE A 234 1.25 14.30 -11.97
N LEU A 235 0.65 13.11 -11.88
CA LEU A 235 -0.65 12.81 -12.52
C LEU A 235 -1.82 13.53 -11.87
N TYR A 236 -1.71 13.95 -10.61
CA TYR A 236 -2.77 14.67 -9.91
C TYR A 236 -3.04 16.06 -10.52
N ILE A 237 -2.00 16.75 -10.99
CA ILE A 237 -2.11 18.10 -11.56
C ILE A 237 -3.05 18.15 -12.78
N PRO A 238 -2.85 17.37 -13.86
CA PRO A 238 -3.78 17.35 -14.99
C PRO A 238 -5.14 16.77 -14.61
N LEU A 239 -5.16 15.84 -13.64
CA LEU A 239 -6.40 15.24 -13.15
C LEU A 239 -7.30 16.25 -12.44
N LEU A 240 -6.74 17.20 -11.69
CA LEU A 240 -7.49 18.29 -11.06
C LEU A 240 -8.23 19.14 -12.08
N CYS A 241 -7.61 19.44 -13.22
CA CYS A 241 -8.25 20.20 -14.30
C CYS A 241 -9.44 19.43 -14.92
N HIS A 242 -9.41 18.09 -14.89
CA HIS A 242 -10.47 17.24 -15.40
C HIS A 242 -11.60 17.02 -14.40
N ILE A 243 -11.28 16.68 -13.14
CA ILE A 243 -12.26 16.36 -12.09
C ILE A 243 -12.90 17.64 -11.54
N ARG A 244 -12.14 18.71 -11.31
CA ARG A 244 -12.64 19.99 -10.74
C ARG A 244 -13.48 19.79 -9.46
N GLY A 245 -13.00 18.96 -8.56
CA GLY A 245 -13.66 18.64 -7.29
C GLY A 245 -12.83 17.68 -6.42
N ASN A 246 -13.42 17.20 -5.32
CA ASN A 246 -12.73 16.32 -4.40
C ASN A 246 -12.49 14.94 -5.04
N LEU A 247 -11.23 14.50 -5.03
CA LEU A 247 -10.82 13.21 -5.62
C LEU A 247 -11.57 12.04 -4.97
N LYS A 248 -11.81 12.10 -3.65
CA LYS A 248 -12.53 11.05 -2.92
C LYS A 248 -13.97 10.92 -3.42
N GLU A 249 -14.69 12.04 -3.49
CA GLU A 249 -16.08 12.08 -3.97
C GLU A 249 -16.18 11.58 -5.41
N TYR A 250 -15.25 12.00 -6.28
CA TYR A 250 -15.19 11.53 -7.65
C TYR A 250 -14.99 10.02 -7.73
N CYS A 251 -14.06 9.45 -6.95
CA CYS A 251 -13.83 8.00 -6.93
C CYS A 251 -15.05 7.23 -6.42
N CYS A 252 -15.71 7.69 -5.34
CA CYS A 252 -16.94 7.06 -4.84
C CYS A 252 -18.04 7.08 -5.90
N PHE A 253 -18.33 8.25 -6.47
CA PHE A 253 -19.32 8.41 -7.53
C PHE A 253 -19.06 7.50 -8.74
N LYS A 254 -17.80 7.35 -9.15
CA LYS A 254 -17.45 6.46 -10.27
C LYS A 254 -17.63 4.98 -9.97
N ILE A 255 -17.65 4.58 -8.69
CA ILE A 255 -18.00 3.22 -8.29
C ILE A 255 -19.52 3.08 -8.27
N ASP A 256 -20.22 4.01 -7.63
CA ASP A 256 -21.69 3.94 -7.51
C ASP A 256 -22.38 3.99 -8.88
N LYS A 257 -21.78 4.67 -9.87
CA LYS A 257 -22.29 4.69 -11.25
C LYS A 257 -22.16 3.33 -11.99
N ARG A 258 -21.32 2.41 -11.52
CA ARG A 258 -20.93 1.18 -12.24
C ARG A 258 -21.66 -0.05 -11.72
#